data_AF-A0A9P3GP55-F1
#
_entry.id   AF-A0A9P3GP55-F1
#
_cell.length_a   1.000
_cell.length_b   1.000
_cell.length_c   1.000
_cell.angle_alpha   90.00
_cell.angle_beta   90.00
_cell.angle_gamma   90.00
#
_symmetry.space_group_name_H-M   'P 1'
#
loop_
_entity.id
_entity.type
_entity.pdbx_description
1 polymer ?
#
loop_
_entity_poly.entity_id
_entity_poly.type
_entity_poly.pdbx_seq_one_letter_code
_entity_poly.pdbx_strand_id
1 'polypeptide(L)'
;MEGRAEGSGFSGGSSRFELLHDSNWYAWKYRMEMHLFRKELWGLVSGEEPRPVANARAQAAWDKRAKLAAAEIALHVSDGQLPLIRKTTDPKEMWRILKETHENAGWANRMALMRRFLLLRKEPDVSMQDHLNRFQDYYQALIDVKVDISDMLKVTVLLASLPEEYENIVTAIESYIEDTGATAADDADESGEKKPSPNYDYVMRRLLNEEKRRNLVQESRPEAAYAAKPKRRQRREDITCFECKEKGHYRNECPKAKKEHADVGVDFGFWCQESGDVMERFDDCIVETFQRTRDGFAL
;
A
#
# COMPACT_ATOMS: atom_id res chain seq x y z
N MET A 1 -49.71 -55.28 12.67
CA MET A 1 -49.89 -54.82 11.28
C MET A 1 -51.17 -54.00 11.29
N GLU A 2 -51.23 -52.73 10.90
CA GLU A 2 -50.24 -51.74 10.40
C GLU A 2 -50.39 -50.44 11.24
N GLY A 3 -49.57 -49.40 11.19
CA GLY A 3 -48.53 -49.00 10.23
C GLY A 3 -48.70 -47.52 9.86
N ARG A 4 -48.50 -46.64 10.86
CA ARG A 4 -48.10 -45.22 10.79
C ARG A 4 -48.20 -44.53 9.41
N ALA A 5 -49.20 -43.67 9.23
CA ALA A 5 -49.22 -42.68 8.15
C ALA A 5 -48.63 -41.34 8.65
N GLU A 6 -47.35 -41.10 8.40
CA GLU A 6 -46.73 -39.78 8.62
C GLU A 6 -46.89 -38.91 7.38
N GLY A 7 -47.62 -37.81 7.52
CA GLY A 7 -47.64 -36.74 6.52
C GLY A 7 -46.34 -35.93 6.58
N SER A 8 -45.35 -36.31 5.79
CA SER A 8 -44.13 -35.51 5.58
C SER A 8 -44.43 -34.32 4.67
N GLY A 9 -44.81 -33.20 5.28
CA GLY A 9 -44.91 -31.92 4.59
C GLY A 9 -43.54 -31.50 4.06
N PHE A 10 -43.31 -31.66 2.75
CA PHE A 10 -42.07 -31.24 2.10
C PHE A 10 -42.03 -29.71 1.98
N SER A 11 -41.57 -29.05 3.04
CA SER A 11 -41.30 -27.61 3.05
C SER A 11 -40.13 -27.30 2.13
N GLY A 12 -40.41 -27.03 0.86
CA GLY A 12 -39.43 -26.63 -0.13
C GLY A 12 -38.74 -25.33 0.28
N GLY A 13 -37.54 -25.47 0.88
CA GLY A 13 -36.74 -24.34 1.34
C GLY A 13 -36.34 -23.44 0.18
N SER A 14 -37.04 -22.32 0.03
CA SER A 14 -36.58 -21.20 -0.78
C SER A 14 -35.20 -20.80 -0.25
N SER A 15 -34.18 -20.96 -1.08
CA SER A 15 -32.78 -20.65 -0.73
C SER A 15 -32.63 -19.13 -0.70
N ARG A 16 -33.11 -18.53 0.38
CA ARG A 16 -33.33 -17.09 0.55
C ARG A 16 -32.00 -16.40 0.86
N PHE A 17 -31.16 -16.24 -0.14
CA PHE A 17 -30.09 -15.26 -0.07
C PHE A 17 -30.61 -13.87 -0.42
N GLU A 18 -29.85 -12.87 -0.01
CA GLU A 18 -30.13 -11.45 -0.20
C GLU A 18 -30.30 -11.09 -1.68
N LEU A 19 -31.25 -10.21 -2.00
CA LEU A 19 -31.52 -9.74 -3.36
C LEU A 19 -30.39 -8.83 -3.86
N LEU A 20 -30.20 -8.74 -5.17
CA LEU A 20 -29.18 -7.85 -5.75
C LEU A 20 -29.50 -6.37 -5.48
N HIS A 21 -28.55 -5.66 -4.88
CA HIS A 21 -28.51 -4.20 -4.75
C HIS A 21 -27.08 -3.69 -5.01
N ASP A 22 -26.90 -2.37 -5.09
CA ASP A 22 -25.68 -1.74 -5.62
C ASP A 22 -24.36 -2.18 -4.95
N SER A 23 -24.42 -2.57 -3.68
CA SER A 23 -23.25 -2.90 -2.85
C SER A 23 -22.98 -4.40 -2.63
N ASN A 24 -23.88 -5.32 -3.03
CA ASN A 24 -23.71 -6.76 -2.78
C ASN A 24 -23.37 -7.62 -4.00
N TRP A 25 -23.08 -7.02 -5.16
CA TRP A 25 -22.85 -7.72 -6.44
C TRP A 25 -21.98 -8.98 -6.33
N TYR A 26 -20.78 -8.92 -5.72
CA TYR A 26 -19.89 -10.08 -5.67
C TYR A 26 -20.45 -11.26 -4.86
N ALA A 27 -21.09 -10.96 -3.72
CA ALA A 27 -21.72 -11.99 -2.89
C ALA A 27 -23.01 -12.52 -3.53
N TRP A 28 -23.80 -11.65 -4.17
CA TRP A 28 -24.99 -12.03 -4.91
C TRP A 28 -24.65 -12.92 -6.11
N LYS A 29 -23.68 -12.51 -6.94
CA LYS A 29 -23.22 -13.20 -8.14
C LYS A 29 -22.84 -14.65 -7.83
N TYR A 30 -21.97 -14.86 -6.84
CA TYR A 30 -21.56 -16.20 -6.43
C TYR A 30 -22.74 -17.05 -5.93
N ARG A 31 -23.63 -16.47 -5.10
CA ARG A 31 -24.81 -17.18 -4.59
C ARG A 31 -25.83 -17.51 -5.71
N MET A 32 -25.99 -16.62 -6.69
CA MET A 32 -26.86 -16.81 -7.84
C MET A 32 -26.29 -17.86 -8.81
N GLU A 33 -24.97 -17.85 -9.06
CA GLU A 33 -24.26 -18.91 -9.77
C GLU A 33 -24.55 -20.28 -9.11
N MET A 34 -24.28 -20.43 -7.80
CA MET A 34 -24.56 -21.68 -7.08
C MET A 34 -26.05 -22.08 -7.10
N HIS A 35 -26.97 -21.11 -7.06
CA HIS A 35 -28.40 -21.36 -7.15
C HIS A 35 -28.82 -21.88 -8.54
N LEU A 36 -28.25 -21.32 -9.62
CA LEU A 36 -28.50 -21.74 -11.00
C LEU A 36 -27.83 -23.07 -11.34
N PHE A 37 -26.65 -23.35 -10.79
CA PHE A 37 -26.01 -24.68 -10.86
C PHE A 37 -26.90 -25.74 -10.23
N ARG A 38 -27.40 -25.52 -9.00
CA ARG A 38 -28.31 -26.44 -8.29
C ARG A 38 -29.63 -26.70 -9.04
N LYS A 39 -30.04 -25.80 -9.94
CA LYS A 39 -31.25 -25.94 -10.78
C LYS A 39 -30.96 -26.43 -12.19
N GLU A 40 -29.71 -26.74 -12.54
CA GLU A 40 -29.27 -27.13 -13.89
C GLU A 40 -29.63 -26.07 -14.96
N LEU A 41 -29.62 -24.78 -14.57
CA LEU A 41 -29.95 -23.63 -15.43
C LEU A 41 -28.73 -22.82 -15.85
N TRP A 42 -27.58 -22.98 -15.18
CA TRP A 42 -26.39 -22.16 -15.43
C TRP A 42 -25.91 -22.20 -16.89
N GLY A 43 -25.92 -23.37 -17.55
CA GLY A 43 -25.49 -23.52 -18.94
C GLY A 43 -26.22 -22.61 -19.95
N LEU A 44 -27.48 -22.23 -19.66
CA LEU A 44 -28.23 -21.28 -20.48
C LEU A 44 -27.83 -19.82 -20.22
N VAL A 45 -27.31 -19.53 -19.02
CA VAL A 45 -26.89 -18.19 -18.57
C VAL A 45 -25.44 -17.89 -18.99
N SER A 46 -24.54 -18.87 -18.83
CA SER A 46 -23.18 -18.83 -19.38
C SER A 46 -23.18 -18.82 -20.92
N GLY A 47 -24.17 -19.50 -21.52
CA GLY A 47 -24.26 -19.73 -22.95
C GLY A 47 -23.47 -20.95 -23.43
N GLU A 48 -23.05 -21.83 -22.51
CA GLU A 48 -22.47 -23.14 -22.80
C GLU A 48 -23.50 -24.12 -23.41
N GLU A 49 -24.79 -23.90 -23.14
CA GLU A 49 -25.91 -24.64 -23.73
C GLU A 49 -26.62 -23.78 -24.80
N PRO A 50 -26.12 -23.72 -26.05
CA PRO A 50 -26.74 -22.92 -27.10
C PRO A 50 -28.09 -23.49 -27.54
N ARG A 51 -28.98 -22.61 -28.00
CA ARG A 51 -30.32 -22.99 -28.48
C ARG A 51 -30.22 -24.00 -29.65
N PRO A 52 -30.85 -25.19 -29.55
CA PRO A 52 -30.77 -26.21 -30.60
C PRO A 52 -31.31 -25.72 -31.96
N VAL A 53 -30.59 -25.99 -33.05
CA VAL A 53 -30.98 -25.47 -34.39
C VAL A 53 -31.96 -26.41 -35.12
N ALA A 54 -31.85 -27.72 -34.93
CA ALA A 54 -32.46 -28.72 -35.83
C ALA A 54 -33.82 -29.29 -35.40
N ASN A 55 -34.30 -29.06 -34.16
CA ASN A 55 -35.48 -29.75 -33.63
C ASN A 55 -36.38 -28.80 -32.82
N ALA A 56 -37.59 -28.56 -33.32
CA ALA A 56 -38.59 -27.69 -32.68
C ALA A 56 -39.00 -28.14 -31.27
N ARG A 57 -39.02 -29.45 -30.98
CA ARG A 57 -39.32 -29.97 -29.63
C ARG A 57 -38.16 -29.70 -28.66
N ALA A 58 -36.92 -29.76 -29.14
CA ALA A 58 -35.74 -29.41 -28.35
C ALA A 58 -35.65 -27.89 -28.13
N GLN A 59 -35.98 -27.08 -29.15
CA GLN A 59 -36.11 -25.62 -29.03
C GLN A 59 -37.15 -25.24 -27.98
N ALA A 60 -38.36 -25.79 -28.03
CA ALA A 60 -39.41 -25.49 -27.05
C ALA A 60 -39.02 -25.88 -25.61
N ALA A 61 -38.29 -26.98 -25.43
CA ALA A 61 -37.75 -27.39 -24.14
C ALA A 61 -36.66 -26.44 -23.63
N TRP A 62 -35.74 -26.01 -24.50
CA TRP A 62 -34.72 -25.01 -24.21
C TRP A 62 -35.35 -23.65 -23.88
N ASP A 63 -36.29 -23.16 -24.70
CA ASP A 63 -36.99 -21.89 -24.51
C ASP A 63 -37.75 -21.87 -23.15
N LYS A 64 -38.29 -23.01 -22.72
CA LYS A 64 -38.90 -23.16 -21.39
C LYS A 64 -37.87 -23.04 -20.26
N ARG A 65 -36.71 -23.70 -20.38
CA ARG A 65 -35.60 -23.59 -19.39
C ARG A 65 -34.98 -22.19 -19.38
N ALA A 66 -34.86 -21.53 -20.54
CA ALA A 66 -34.36 -20.16 -20.65
C ALA A 66 -35.29 -19.16 -19.94
N LYS A 67 -36.60 -19.29 -20.13
CA LYS A 67 -37.60 -18.48 -19.39
C LYS A 67 -37.58 -18.74 -17.89
N LEU A 68 -37.33 -19.99 -17.45
CA LEU A 68 -37.14 -20.30 -16.03
C LEU A 68 -35.87 -19.63 -15.49
N ALA A 69 -34.73 -19.73 -16.18
CA ALA A 69 -33.50 -19.05 -15.78
C ALA A 69 -33.66 -17.52 -15.69
N ALA A 70 -34.34 -16.92 -16.67
CA ALA A 70 -34.65 -15.49 -16.66
C ALA A 70 -35.55 -15.10 -15.47
N ALA A 71 -36.58 -15.90 -15.18
CA ALA A 71 -37.45 -15.69 -14.02
C ALA A 71 -36.69 -15.83 -12.69
N GLU A 72 -35.82 -16.83 -12.55
CA GLU A 72 -34.97 -16.99 -11.36
C GLU A 72 -34.06 -15.78 -11.16
N ILE A 73 -33.39 -15.28 -12.21
CA ILE A 73 -32.58 -14.05 -12.13
C ILE A 73 -33.45 -12.88 -11.68
N ALA A 74 -34.58 -12.62 -12.34
CA ALA A 74 -35.47 -11.51 -11.99
C ALA A 74 -36.00 -11.58 -10.55
N LEU A 75 -36.33 -12.77 -10.04
CA LEU A 75 -36.83 -12.97 -8.67
C LEU A 75 -35.76 -12.77 -7.57
N HIS A 76 -34.47 -12.80 -7.93
CA HIS A 76 -33.37 -12.57 -6.99
C HIS A 76 -32.76 -11.16 -7.13
N VAL A 77 -33.36 -10.26 -7.92
CA VAL A 77 -32.92 -8.87 -8.11
C VAL A 77 -33.89 -7.92 -7.40
N SER A 78 -33.37 -6.89 -6.71
CA SER A 78 -34.24 -5.91 -6.01
C SER A 78 -34.94 -4.96 -6.98
N ASP A 79 -36.05 -4.37 -6.55
CA ASP A 79 -36.88 -3.47 -7.39
C ASP A 79 -36.11 -2.28 -7.98
N GLY A 80 -35.08 -1.79 -7.28
CA GLY A 80 -34.21 -0.72 -7.79
C GLY A 80 -33.32 -1.13 -8.97
N GLN A 81 -33.01 -2.42 -9.08
CA GLN A 81 -32.11 -3.00 -10.10
C GLN A 81 -32.89 -3.67 -11.26
N LEU A 82 -34.17 -4.04 -11.04
CA LEU A 82 -35.06 -4.55 -12.10
C LEU A 82 -35.12 -3.70 -13.38
N PRO A 83 -35.04 -2.35 -13.36
CA PRO A 83 -35.05 -1.53 -14.58
C PRO A 83 -33.92 -1.86 -15.57
N LEU A 84 -32.79 -2.39 -15.10
CA LEU A 84 -31.66 -2.81 -15.94
C LEU A 84 -32.03 -3.98 -16.86
N ILE A 85 -32.73 -4.98 -16.31
CA ILE A 85 -33.02 -6.25 -16.98
C ILE A 85 -34.43 -6.33 -17.57
N ARG A 86 -35.38 -5.46 -17.16
CA ARG A 86 -36.80 -5.52 -17.56
C ARG A 86 -37.06 -5.49 -19.08
N LYS A 87 -36.13 -4.96 -19.88
CA LYS A 87 -36.25 -4.90 -21.36
C LYS A 87 -35.88 -6.22 -22.05
N THR A 88 -35.31 -7.16 -21.32
CA THR A 88 -34.69 -8.39 -21.85
C THR A 88 -35.33 -9.61 -21.21
N THR A 89 -35.66 -10.63 -22.01
CA THR A 89 -36.16 -11.93 -21.53
C THR A 89 -35.19 -13.09 -21.79
N ASP A 90 -34.04 -12.82 -22.41
CA ASP A 90 -32.97 -13.78 -22.59
C ASP A 90 -32.07 -13.81 -21.33
N PRO A 91 -31.94 -14.97 -20.64
CA PRO A 91 -31.19 -15.03 -19.38
C PRO A 91 -29.70 -14.71 -19.53
N LYS A 92 -29.10 -15.02 -20.68
CA LYS A 92 -27.69 -14.72 -20.97
C LYS A 92 -27.47 -13.21 -21.07
N GLU A 93 -28.29 -12.52 -21.84
CA GLU A 93 -28.25 -11.06 -21.97
C GLU A 93 -28.60 -10.35 -20.65
N MET A 94 -29.56 -10.85 -19.86
CA MET A 94 -29.84 -10.33 -18.51
C MET A 94 -28.60 -10.42 -17.61
N TRP A 95 -27.90 -11.55 -17.62
CA TRP A 95 -26.67 -11.74 -16.86
C TRP A 95 -25.54 -10.84 -17.35
N ARG A 96 -25.40 -10.67 -18.68
CA ARG A 96 -24.43 -9.74 -19.28
C ARG A 96 -24.65 -8.30 -18.81
N ILE A 97 -25.89 -7.81 -18.85
CA ILE A 97 -26.24 -6.44 -18.44
C ILE A 97 -25.95 -6.21 -16.95
N LEU A 98 -26.34 -7.13 -16.07
CA LEU A 98 -26.04 -7.03 -14.63
C LEU A 98 -24.54 -7.05 -14.37
N LYS A 99 -23.82 -7.97 -15.03
CA LYS A 99 -22.37 -8.10 -14.93
C LYS A 99 -21.67 -6.82 -15.36
N GLU A 100 -22.00 -6.29 -16.54
CA GLU A 100 -21.39 -5.04 -17.02
C GLU A 100 -21.74 -3.85 -16.11
N THR A 101 -22.98 -3.74 -15.63
CA THR A 101 -23.37 -2.61 -14.78
C THR A 101 -22.59 -2.60 -13.47
N HIS A 102 -22.58 -3.72 -12.74
CA HIS A 102 -21.96 -3.79 -11.42
C HIS A 102 -20.44 -4.02 -11.45
N GLU A 103 -19.91 -4.79 -12.41
CA GLU A 103 -18.45 -4.95 -12.55
C GLU A 103 -17.80 -3.69 -13.13
N ASN A 104 -18.45 -2.93 -14.03
CA ASN A 104 -17.89 -1.65 -14.49
C ASN A 104 -18.03 -0.56 -13.41
N ALA A 105 -19.13 -0.50 -12.65
CA ALA A 105 -19.23 0.41 -11.50
C ALA A 105 -18.14 0.11 -10.45
N GLY A 106 -17.93 -1.19 -10.14
CA GLY A 106 -16.85 -1.63 -9.28
C GLY A 106 -15.45 -1.31 -9.84
N TRP A 107 -15.21 -1.57 -11.12
CA TRP A 107 -13.93 -1.30 -11.79
C TRP A 107 -13.62 0.19 -11.89
N ALA A 108 -14.60 1.02 -12.25
CA ALA A 108 -14.45 2.48 -12.30
C ALA A 108 -14.14 3.04 -10.91
N ASN A 109 -14.80 2.55 -9.85
CA ASN A 109 -14.52 2.94 -8.47
C ASN A 109 -13.10 2.50 -8.03
N ARG A 110 -12.71 1.24 -8.29
CA ARG A 110 -11.34 0.73 -8.04
C ARG A 110 -10.29 1.58 -8.73
N MET A 111 -10.49 1.87 -10.02
CA MET A 111 -9.58 2.67 -10.84
C MET A 111 -9.51 4.12 -10.36
N ALA A 112 -10.62 4.71 -9.92
CA ALA A 112 -10.66 6.05 -9.35
C ALA A 112 -9.90 6.12 -8.00
N LEU A 113 -10.12 5.15 -7.11
CA LEU A 113 -9.38 5.02 -5.85
C LEU A 113 -7.89 4.80 -6.09
N MET A 114 -7.52 3.90 -7.00
CA MET A 114 -6.12 3.59 -7.32
C MET A 114 -5.40 4.81 -7.91
N ARG A 115 -6.06 5.56 -8.82
CA ARG A 115 -5.50 6.83 -9.34
C ARG A 115 -5.30 7.86 -8.23
N ARG A 116 -6.26 8.02 -7.31
CA ARG A 116 -6.12 8.95 -6.17
C ARG A 116 -5.00 8.54 -5.21
N PHE A 117 -4.81 7.24 -5.00
CA PHE A 117 -3.72 6.70 -4.18
C PHE A 117 -2.34 6.93 -4.82
N LEU A 118 -2.16 6.54 -6.08
CA LEU A 118 -0.88 6.71 -6.82
C LEU A 118 -0.50 8.19 -7.01
N LEU A 119 -1.49 9.05 -7.23
CA LEU A 119 -1.30 10.49 -7.42
C LEU A 119 -1.41 11.30 -6.12
N LEU A 120 -1.49 10.65 -4.95
CA LEU A 120 -1.51 11.36 -3.68
C LEU A 120 -0.21 12.14 -3.53
N ARG A 121 -0.31 13.40 -3.11
CA ARG A 121 0.84 14.27 -2.82
C ARG A 121 0.60 14.99 -1.51
N LYS A 122 1.65 15.13 -0.70
CA LYS A 122 1.60 15.95 0.51
C LYS A 122 1.59 17.42 0.10
N GLU A 123 0.52 18.11 0.46
CA GLU A 123 0.41 19.57 0.35
C GLU A 123 1.41 20.27 1.32
N PRO A 124 1.92 21.47 0.98
CA PRO A 124 2.89 22.18 1.81
C PRO A 124 2.35 22.51 3.20
N ASP A 125 1.13 23.05 3.26
CA ASP A 125 0.49 23.57 4.49
C ASP A 125 -0.12 22.48 5.40
N VAL A 126 0.02 21.21 5.03
CA VAL A 126 -0.59 20.05 5.71
C VAL A 126 0.46 19.32 6.54
N SER A 127 0.14 18.86 7.75
CA SER A 127 1.09 18.09 8.56
C SER A 127 1.40 16.71 7.94
N MET A 128 2.57 16.16 8.22
CA MET A 128 2.93 14.80 7.82
C MET A 128 1.95 13.78 8.40
N GLN A 129 1.48 14.00 9.63
CA GLN A 129 0.49 13.13 10.27
C GLN A 129 -0.86 13.13 9.51
N ASP A 130 -1.35 14.29 9.09
CA ASP A 130 -2.60 14.39 8.33
C ASP A 130 -2.47 13.76 6.94
N HIS A 131 -1.30 13.92 6.30
CA HIS A 131 -0.99 13.25 5.03
C HIS A 131 -0.96 11.72 5.17
N LEU A 132 -0.32 11.21 6.23
CA LEU A 132 -0.27 9.78 6.55
C LEU A 132 -1.67 9.21 6.85
N ASN A 133 -2.52 9.97 7.56
CA ASN A 133 -3.91 9.58 7.81
C ASN A 133 -4.67 9.45 6.47
N ARG A 134 -4.63 10.48 5.61
CA ARG A 134 -5.25 10.43 4.26
C ARG A 134 -4.73 9.26 3.41
N PHE A 135 -3.43 9.00 3.46
CA PHE A 135 -2.81 7.88 2.75
C PHE A 135 -3.39 6.54 3.22
N GLN A 136 -3.51 6.36 4.54
CA GLN A 136 -4.08 5.16 5.13
C GLN A 136 -5.59 5.02 4.87
N ASP A 137 -6.34 6.13 4.81
CA ASP A 137 -7.75 6.14 4.40
C ASP A 137 -7.93 5.62 2.95
N TYR A 138 -7.10 6.09 2.01
CA TYR A 138 -7.11 5.60 0.62
C TYR A 138 -6.70 4.13 0.51
N TYR A 139 -5.70 3.71 1.29
CA TYR A 139 -5.27 2.31 1.35
C TYR A 139 -6.38 1.40 1.89
N GLN A 140 -7.08 1.82 2.96
CA GLN A 140 -8.21 1.09 3.51
C GLN A 140 -9.37 1.00 2.50
N ALA A 141 -9.70 2.11 1.83
CA ALA A 141 -10.72 2.12 0.78
C ALA A 141 -10.39 1.15 -0.38
N LEU A 142 -9.11 0.95 -0.71
CA LEU A 142 -8.69 -0.02 -1.72
C LEU A 142 -8.85 -1.48 -1.24
N ILE A 143 -8.52 -1.77 0.01
CA ILE A 143 -8.79 -3.08 0.66
C ILE A 143 -10.30 -3.39 0.67
N ASP A 144 -11.13 -2.39 0.98
CA ASP A 144 -12.59 -2.55 1.07
C ASP A 144 -13.19 -2.96 -0.29
N VAL A 145 -12.71 -2.37 -1.39
CA VAL A 145 -13.12 -2.73 -2.76
C VAL A 145 -12.33 -3.93 -3.32
N LYS A 146 -11.55 -4.64 -2.49
CA LYS A 146 -10.78 -5.85 -2.83
C LYS A 146 -9.71 -5.63 -3.91
N VAL A 147 -9.00 -4.52 -3.83
CA VAL A 147 -7.73 -4.31 -4.53
C VAL A 147 -6.61 -4.71 -3.58
N ASP A 148 -5.78 -5.67 -4.00
CA ASP A 148 -4.58 -6.05 -3.26
C ASP A 148 -3.41 -5.12 -3.63
N ILE A 149 -2.62 -4.73 -2.64
CA ILE A 149 -1.51 -3.78 -2.77
C ILE A 149 -0.35 -4.33 -1.93
N SER A 150 0.75 -4.68 -2.60
CA SER A 150 1.94 -5.17 -1.92
C SER A 150 2.53 -4.11 -0.98
N ASP A 151 3.12 -4.55 0.13
CA ASP A 151 3.77 -3.64 1.09
C ASP A 151 4.89 -2.82 0.43
N MET A 152 5.60 -3.41 -0.54
CA MET A 152 6.55 -2.70 -1.41
C MET A 152 5.87 -1.52 -2.12
N LEU A 153 4.78 -1.75 -2.87
CA LEU A 153 4.07 -0.69 -3.58
C LEU A 153 3.47 0.34 -2.61
N LYS A 154 3.00 -0.10 -1.42
CA LYS A 154 2.53 0.81 -0.36
C LYS A 154 3.65 1.76 0.09
N VAL A 155 4.86 1.26 0.33
CA VAL A 155 6.01 2.09 0.70
C VAL A 155 6.45 2.99 -0.45
N THR A 156 6.59 2.46 -1.68
CA THR A 156 6.98 3.25 -2.86
C THR A 156 6.04 4.43 -3.10
N VAL A 157 4.71 4.21 -3.03
CA VAL A 157 3.72 5.28 -3.24
C VAL A 157 3.75 6.29 -2.09
N LEU A 158 4.00 5.86 -0.85
CA LEU A 158 4.19 6.79 0.27
C LEU A 158 5.42 7.69 0.05
N LEU A 159 6.57 7.12 -0.30
CA LEU A 159 7.80 7.89 -0.55
C LEU A 159 7.62 8.86 -1.74
N ALA A 160 7.08 8.37 -2.86
CA ALA A 160 6.79 9.18 -4.05
C ALA A 160 5.68 10.24 -3.83
N SER A 161 4.95 10.20 -2.71
CA SER A 161 3.92 11.20 -2.37
C SER A 161 4.49 12.47 -1.73
N LEU A 162 5.76 12.48 -1.33
CA LEU A 162 6.38 13.58 -0.60
C LEU A 162 6.92 14.67 -1.55
N PRO A 163 6.98 15.95 -1.14
CA PRO A 163 7.59 17.00 -1.93
C PRO A 163 9.12 16.95 -1.82
N GLU A 164 9.80 17.62 -2.76
CA GLU A 164 11.28 17.60 -2.91
C GLU A 164 12.05 17.94 -1.64
N GLU A 165 11.44 18.68 -0.72
CA GLU A 165 12.03 18.97 0.58
C GLU A 165 12.43 17.70 1.35
N TYR A 166 11.71 16.58 1.16
CA TYR A 166 11.89 15.32 1.88
C TYR A 166 12.81 14.32 1.16
N GLU A 167 13.36 14.64 -0.02
CA GLU A 167 14.25 13.74 -0.79
C GLU A 167 15.38 13.16 0.08
N ASN A 168 16.03 13.99 0.90
CA ASN A 168 17.10 13.56 1.81
C ASN A 168 16.68 12.45 2.80
N ILE A 169 15.42 12.42 3.25
CA ILE A 169 14.92 11.34 4.12
C ILE A 169 14.39 10.16 3.29
N VAL A 170 13.90 10.40 2.06
CA VAL A 170 13.49 9.36 1.12
C VAL A 170 14.69 8.50 0.73
N THR A 171 15.77 9.09 0.20
CA THR A 171 17.01 8.36 -0.17
C THR A 171 17.62 7.61 1.01
N ALA A 172 17.58 8.21 2.22
CA ALA A 172 18.06 7.56 3.45
C ALA A 172 17.14 6.46 3.99
N ILE A 173 15.89 6.36 3.50
CA ILE A 173 14.98 5.24 3.74
C ILE A 173 15.18 4.18 2.64
N GLU A 174 15.33 4.57 1.39
CA GLU A 174 15.57 3.67 0.25
C GLU A 174 16.87 2.87 0.42
N SER A 175 18.00 3.54 0.69
CA SER A 175 19.27 2.87 1.00
C SER A 175 19.16 1.93 2.22
N TYR A 176 18.35 2.26 3.22
CA TYR A 176 18.11 1.37 4.36
C TYR A 176 17.26 0.14 3.97
N ILE A 177 16.29 0.31 3.08
CA ILE A 177 15.48 -0.79 2.52
C ILE A 177 16.36 -1.71 1.67
N GLU A 178 17.28 -1.16 0.87
CA GLU A 178 18.25 -1.93 0.08
C GLU A 178 19.20 -2.73 1.00
N ASP A 179 19.83 -2.07 1.97
CA ASP A 179 20.73 -2.71 2.95
C ASP A 179 20.02 -3.85 3.70
N THR A 180 18.79 -3.62 4.19
CA THR A 180 18.05 -4.63 4.97
C THR A 180 17.31 -5.66 4.12
N GLY A 181 17.00 -5.37 2.87
CA GLY A 181 16.47 -6.32 1.90
C GLY A 181 17.54 -7.28 1.38
N ALA A 182 18.77 -6.79 1.18
CA ALA A 182 19.93 -7.62 0.82
C ALA A 182 20.41 -8.49 2.00
N THR A 183 20.32 -8.00 3.24
CA THR A 183 20.75 -8.72 4.47
C THR A 183 19.64 -9.51 5.15
N ALA A 184 18.56 -9.86 4.44
CA ALA A 184 17.52 -10.76 4.93
C ALA A 184 18.00 -12.21 5.17
N ALA A 185 19.25 -12.51 4.85
CA ALA A 185 19.98 -13.70 5.30
C ALA A 185 20.88 -13.37 6.51
N ASP A 186 20.43 -13.81 7.69
CA ASP A 186 21.22 -14.22 8.87
C ASP A 186 22.21 -13.26 9.59
N ASP A 187 22.44 -12.02 9.14
CA ASP A 187 23.40 -11.11 9.82
C ASP A 187 22.78 -10.30 10.99
N ALA A 188 22.85 -10.88 12.19
CA ALA A 188 22.74 -10.13 13.44
C ALA A 188 24.03 -9.32 13.69
N ASP A 189 23.90 -8.00 13.78
CA ASP A 189 25.00 -7.08 14.11
C ASP A 189 25.66 -7.44 15.46
N GLU A 190 26.96 -7.19 15.57
CA GLU A 190 27.83 -7.52 16.73
C GLU A 190 27.39 -6.80 18.03
N SER A 191 26.51 -5.79 17.90
CA SER A 191 25.83 -5.08 18.98
C SER A 191 24.65 -5.82 19.63
N GLY A 192 24.10 -6.85 18.96
CA GLY A 192 22.90 -7.57 19.40
C GLY A 192 21.57 -6.80 19.21
N GLU A 193 21.60 -5.58 18.67
CA GLU A 193 20.38 -4.82 18.37
C GLU A 193 19.78 -5.26 17.03
N LYS A 194 18.59 -5.89 17.08
CA LYS A 194 17.85 -6.23 15.86
C LYS A 194 17.48 -4.95 15.11
N LYS A 195 18.11 -4.72 13.95
CA LYS A 195 17.68 -3.70 12.97
C LYS A 195 16.16 -3.84 12.73
N PRO A 196 15.36 -2.77 12.88
CA PRO A 196 13.92 -2.86 12.66
C PRO A 196 13.64 -3.20 11.20
N SER A 197 12.74 -4.15 10.96
CA SER A 197 12.30 -4.50 9.61
C SER A 197 11.85 -3.24 8.85
N PRO A 198 12.20 -3.10 7.55
CA PRO A 198 11.81 -1.97 6.70
C PRO A 198 10.32 -2.04 6.33
N ASN A 199 9.43 -2.03 7.33
CA ASN A 199 7.99 -2.07 7.14
C ASN A 199 7.39 -0.66 7.03
N TYR A 200 6.10 -0.58 6.69
CA TYR A 200 5.36 0.68 6.61
C TYR A 200 5.47 1.53 7.89
N ASP A 201 5.44 0.92 9.08
CA ASP A 201 5.53 1.62 10.36
C ASP A 201 6.91 2.26 10.59
N TYR A 202 7.98 1.61 10.14
CA TYR A 202 9.33 2.17 10.16
C TYR A 202 9.41 3.44 9.32
N VAL A 203 8.90 3.39 8.09
CA VAL A 203 8.85 4.54 7.17
C VAL A 203 8.03 5.67 7.77
N MET A 204 6.81 5.38 8.23
CA MET A 204 5.92 6.34 8.90
C MET A 204 6.61 7.04 10.08
N ARG A 205 7.26 6.28 10.97
CA ARG A 205 7.98 6.82 12.14
C ARG A 205 9.17 7.68 11.75
N ARG A 206 9.91 7.34 10.68
CA ARG A 206 11.02 8.14 10.17
C ARG A 206 10.53 9.49 9.63
N LEU A 207 9.45 9.50 8.85
CA LEU A 207 8.86 10.73 8.29
C LEU A 207 8.33 11.68 9.38
N LEU A 208 7.62 11.15 10.39
CA LEU A 208 7.12 11.94 11.52
C LEU A 208 8.25 12.56 12.37
N ASN A 209 9.38 11.85 12.52
CA ASN A 209 10.55 12.38 13.24
C ASN A 209 11.28 13.46 12.41
N GLU A 210 11.31 13.33 11.09
CA GLU A 210 11.91 14.31 10.19
C GLU A 210 11.10 15.62 10.15
N GLU A 211 9.76 15.56 10.15
CA GLU A 211 8.92 16.76 10.30
C GLU A 211 9.21 17.49 11.62
N LYS A 212 9.25 16.76 12.75
CA LYS A 212 9.60 17.34 14.06
C LYS A 212 10.97 18.02 14.04
N ARG A 213 11.97 17.40 13.41
CA ARG A 213 13.32 17.97 13.25
C ARG A 213 13.28 19.27 12.44
N ARG A 214 12.47 19.35 11.39
CA ARG A 214 12.30 20.56 10.56
C ARG A 214 11.63 21.69 11.32
N ASN A 215 10.56 21.39 12.06
CA ASN A 215 9.83 22.39 12.85
C ASN A 215 10.74 22.99 13.93
N LEU A 216 11.51 22.17 14.65
CA LEU A 216 12.53 22.64 15.59
C LEU A 216 13.59 23.53 14.93
N VAL A 217 14.03 23.22 13.71
CA VAL A 217 14.99 24.04 12.97
C VAL A 217 14.36 25.37 12.53
N GLN A 218 13.10 25.39 12.10
CA GLN A 218 12.37 26.63 11.75
C GLN A 218 12.13 27.53 12.97
N GLU A 219 11.68 26.97 14.10
CA GLU A 219 11.54 27.69 15.37
C GLU A 219 12.87 28.25 15.88
N SER A 220 14.01 27.63 15.53
CA SER A 220 15.35 28.07 15.95
C SER A 220 16.00 29.17 15.10
N ARG A 221 15.30 29.73 14.08
CA ARG A 221 15.83 30.89 13.34
C ARG A 221 15.98 32.13 14.25
N PRO A 222 17.02 32.96 14.04
CA PRO A 222 18.00 33.09 15.12
C PRO A 222 17.90 34.42 15.90
N GLU A 223 16.75 34.76 16.48
CA GLU A 223 16.71 35.84 17.49
C GLU A 223 17.37 35.40 18.81
N ALA A 224 17.30 34.10 19.13
CA ALA A 224 17.96 33.51 20.29
C ALA A 224 19.50 33.36 20.16
N ALA A 225 20.06 33.32 18.94
CA ALA A 225 21.51 33.20 18.75
C ALA A 225 22.28 34.44 19.26
N TYR A 226 21.66 35.62 19.19
CA TYR A 226 22.18 36.85 19.77
C TYR A 226 21.96 36.95 21.30
N ALA A 227 21.06 36.14 21.86
CA ALA A 227 20.75 36.11 23.30
C ALA A 227 21.64 35.12 24.11
N ALA A 228 22.38 34.25 23.44
CA ALA A 228 23.29 33.31 24.06
C ALA A 228 24.51 34.02 24.69
N LYS A 229 24.37 34.48 25.94
CA LYS A 229 25.49 35.01 26.74
C LYS A 229 26.64 33.99 26.71
N PRO A 230 27.86 34.36 26.29
CA PRO A 230 28.96 33.41 26.18
C PRO A 230 29.21 32.79 27.55
N LYS A 231 29.27 31.45 27.62
CA LYS A 231 29.70 30.74 28.83
C LYS A 231 31.03 31.35 29.27
N ARG A 232 31.08 31.89 30.49
CA ARG A 232 32.31 32.48 31.05
C ARG A 232 33.44 31.46 30.88
N ARG A 233 34.46 31.82 30.09
CA ARG A 233 35.71 31.07 30.04
C ARG A 233 36.21 30.95 31.49
N GLN A 234 36.43 29.72 31.96
CA GLN A 234 37.05 29.50 33.27
C GLN A 234 38.42 30.21 33.27
N ARG A 235 38.73 30.93 34.35
CA ARG A 235 40.05 31.56 34.50
C ARG A 235 41.08 30.44 34.57
N ARG A 236 42.26 30.63 33.94
CA ARG A 236 43.36 29.64 34.04
C ARG A 236 43.69 29.32 35.49
N GLU A 237 43.58 30.31 36.38
CA GLU A 237 43.68 30.18 37.85
C GLU A 237 42.79 29.08 38.47
N ASP A 238 41.60 28.82 37.91
CA ASP A 238 40.65 27.82 38.44
C ASP A 238 40.86 26.41 37.86
N ILE A 239 41.63 26.30 36.78
CA ILE A 239 41.84 25.05 36.05
C ILE A 239 42.81 24.17 36.82
N THR A 240 42.35 22.97 37.20
CA THR A 240 43.16 21.99 37.94
C THR A 240 43.79 21.01 36.95
N CYS A 241 45.11 20.88 36.99
CA CYS A 241 45.85 19.97 36.13
C CYS A 241 45.53 18.51 36.49
N PHE A 242 45.11 17.72 35.51
CA PHE A 242 44.72 16.31 35.70
C PHE A 242 45.89 15.39 36.10
N GLU A 243 47.14 15.83 35.97
CA GLU A 243 48.33 15.02 36.24
C GLU A 243 48.99 15.33 37.59
N CYS A 244 49.25 16.60 37.91
CA CYS A 244 49.82 17.00 39.21
C CYS A 244 48.79 17.47 40.25
N LYS A 245 47.52 17.65 39.87
CA LYS A 245 46.41 18.18 40.70
C LYS A 245 46.61 19.61 41.22
N GLU A 246 47.61 20.34 40.72
CA GLU A 246 47.81 21.76 41.01
C GLU A 246 46.97 22.64 40.07
N LYS A 247 46.62 23.84 40.52
CA LYS A 247 45.81 24.79 39.73
C LYS A 247 46.69 25.67 38.82
N GLY A 248 46.07 26.32 37.83
CA GLY A 248 46.70 27.34 36.99
C GLY A 248 47.05 26.92 35.56
N HIS A 249 47.03 25.62 35.25
CA HIS A 249 47.54 25.09 33.99
C HIS A 249 46.81 23.81 33.54
N TYR A 250 46.91 23.52 32.23
CA TYR A 250 46.40 22.29 31.62
C TYR A 250 47.44 21.17 31.66
N ARG A 251 47.00 19.91 31.46
CA ARG A 251 47.86 18.72 31.53
C ARG A 251 49.09 18.79 30.60
N ASN A 252 48.91 19.30 29.38
CA ASN A 252 49.96 19.50 28.38
C ASN A 252 50.99 20.58 28.74
N GLU A 253 50.67 21.46 29.69
CA GLU A 253 51.53 22.54 30.20
C GLU A 253 52.06 22.20 31.61
N CYS A 254 51.94 20.95 32.06
CA CYS A 254 52.33 20.53 33.40
C CYS A 254 53.86 20.56 33.58
N PRO A 255 54.41 21.40 34.49
CA PRO A 255 55.86 21.47 34.72
C PRO A 255 56.42 20.22 35.42
N LYS A 256 55.54 19.31 35.87
CA LYS A 256 55.87 18.02 36.51
C LYS A 256 55.58 16.82 35.60
N ALA A 257 55.22 17.04 34.34
CA ALA A 257 54.95 15.95 33.39
C ALA A 257 56.20 15.09 33.18
N LYS A 258 56.05 13.77 33.35
CA LYS A 258 57.11 12.82 33.00
C LYS A 258 57.14 12.66 31.47
N LYS A 259 58.22 13.11 30.84
CA LYS A 259 58.48 12.81 29.43
C LYS A 259 59.00 11.39 29.28
N GLU A 260 58.12 10.46 28.96
CA GLU A 260 58.52 9.21 28.31
C GLU A 260 58.48 9.41 26.79
N HIS A 261 59.63 9.22 26.14
CA HIS A 261 59.74 9.26 24.68
C HIS A 261 59.24 7.93 24.10
N ALA A 262 58.36 8.00 23.10
CA ALA A 262 58.15 6.93 22.15
C ALA A 262 58.04 7.54 20.75
N ASP A 263 59.06 7.28 19.93
CA ASP A 263 59.16 7.65 18.53
C ASP A 263 58.71 6.46 17.69
N VAL A 264 57.66 6.62 16.88
CA VAL A 264 57.36 5.76 15.72
C VAL A 264 56.68 6.62 14.65
N GLY A 265 57.38 6.87 13.55
CA GLY A 265 56.79 7.44 12.33
C GLY A 265 56.57 6.36 11.26
N VAL A 266 55.36 6.32 10.71
CA VAL A 266 54.93 5.68 9.45
C VAL A 266 53.45 6.07 9.21
N ASP A 267 52.88 6.11 8.02
CA ASP A 267 53.38 6.42 6.66
C ASP A 267 52.09 6.67 5.82
N PHE A 268 52.03 7.72 5.01
CA PHE A 268 50.78 8.12 4.33
C PHE A 268 50.73 7.61 2.89
N GLY A 269 50.59 6.28 2.76
CA GLY A 269 50.51 5.56 1.49
C GLY A 269 49.13 5.65 0.83
N PHE A 270 49.05 6.41 -0.26
CA PHE A 270 47.93 6.50 -1.21
C PHE A 270 47.71 5.17 -1.95
N TRP A 271 46.46 4.77 -2.24
CA TRP A 271 46.09 4.11 -3.51
C TRP A 271 44.56 4.18 -3.73
N CYS A 272 44.17 4.61 -4.92
CA CYS A 272 42.81 4.56 -5.46
C CYS A 272 42.88 3.72 -6.74
N GLN A 273 41.91 2.83 -7.00
CA GLN A 273 41.84 2.19 -8.31
C GLN A 273 40.41 1.81 -8.73
N GLU A 274 40.08 2.19 -9.95
CA GLU A 274 38.82 1.92 -10.66
C GLU A 274 38.81 0.52 -11.30
N SER A 275 37.61 -0.01 -11.60
CA SER A 275 37.20 -0.91 -12.73
C SER A 275 35.93 -1.69 -12.32
N GLY A 276 34.88 -1.86 -13.12
CA GLY A 276 34.55 -1.31 -14.45
C GLY A 276 33.29 -1.95 -15.05
N ASP A 277 32.72 -1.29 -16.07
CA ASP A 277 31.75 -1.75 -17.09
C ASP A 277 30.29 -2.18 -16.76
N VAL A 278 29.48 -2.15 -17.84
CA VAL A 278 28.02 -1.89 -17.89
C VAL A 278 27.26 -2.89 -18.80
N MET A 279 25.94 -3.02 -18.56
CA MET A 279 24.85 -3.64 -19.37
C MET A 279 24.67 -5.19 -19.28
N GLU A 280 23.48 -5.79 -19.46
CA GLU A 280 22.14 -5.32 -19.92
C GLU A 280 20.95 -5.87 -19.07
N ARG A 281 19.90 -5.02 -18.90
CA ARG A 281 18.43 -5.28 -18.97
C ARG A 281 17.76 -6.51 -18.32
N PHE A 282 16.68 -6.25 -17.57
CA PHE A 282 15.30 -6.54 -18.07
C PHE A 282 14.11 -5.77 -17.40
N ASP A 283 14.28 -4.94 -16.38
CA ASP A 283 13.14 -4.34 -15.62
C ASP A 283 12.78 -2.85 -15.90
N ASP A 284 13.50 -2.14 -16.78
CA ASP A 284 13.36 -0.67 -16.94
C ASP A 284 12.04 -0.14 -17.56
N CYS A 285 11.07 -1.00 -17.91
CA CYS A 285 9.94 -0.60 -18.77
C CYS A 285 8.76 0.09 -18.06
N ILE A 286 8.80 0.29 -16.73
CA ILE A 286 7.69 0.91 -15.97
C ILE A 286 8.08 2.23 -15.28
N VAL A 287 9.37 2.49 -15.02
CA VAL A 287 9.80 3.71 -14.29
C VAL A 287 9.88 4.95 -15.20
N GLU A 288 10.36 4.81 -16.45
CA GLU A 288 10.55 5.96 -17.36
C GLU A 288 9.26 6.70 -17.76
N THR A 289 8.09 6.04 -17.72
CA THR A 289 6.83 6.70 -18.08
C THR A 289 6.26 7.61 -16.99
N PHE A 290 6.71 7.48 -15.74
CA PHE A 290 6.24 8.35 -14.65
C PHE A 290 7.05 9.65 -14.54
N GLN A 291 8.39 9.59 -14.73
CA GLN A 291 9.24 10.80 -14.70
C GLN A 291 8.85 11.81 -15.78
N ARG A 292 8.50 11.36 -17.00
CA ARG A 292 8.06 12.23 -18.10
C ARG A 292 6.75 13.00 -17.86
N THR A 293 6.00 12.71 -16.80
CA THR A 293 4.83 13.53 -16.41
C THR A 293 5.14 14.61 -15.37
N ARG A 294 6.36 14.63 -14.80
CA ARG A 294 6.78 15.66 -13.84
C ARG A 294 7.11 17.00 -14.50
N ASP A 295 7.60 16.97 -15.74
CA ASP A 295 8.03 18.17 -16.50
C ASP A 295 6.99 18.66 -17.52
N GLY A 296 5.78 18.06 -17.52
CA GLY A 296 4.83 18.12 -18.64
C GLY A 296 3.66 19.12 -18.53
N PHE A 297 3.58 19.94 -17.48
CA PHE A 297 2.49 20.92 -17.29
C PHE A 297 3.01 22.26 -16.76
N ALA A 298 3.75 22.98 -17.61
CA ALA A 298 4.12 24.37 -17.41
C ALA A 298 4.02 25.16 -18.73
N LEU A 299 2.80 25.28 -19.28
CA LEU A 299 2.34 26.30 -20.23
C LEU A 299 0.82 26.49 -20.10
#